data_AF-A0A2W1I172-F1
#
_entry.id   AF-A0A2W1I172-F1
#
_cell.length_a   1.000
_cell.length_b   1.000
_cell.length_c   1.000
_cell.angle_alpha   90.00
_cell.angle_beta   90.00
_cell.angle_gamma   90.00
#
_symmetry.space_group_name_H-M   'P 1'
#
loop_
_entity.id
_entity.type
_entity.pdbx_description
1 polymer ?
#
loop_
_entity_poly.entity_id
_entity_poly.type
_entity_poly.pdbx_seq_one_letter_code
_entity_poly.pdbx_strand_id
1 'polypeptide(L)'
;MSRANIEQALTGLVPALSGPLPPELIELALSLLTRSRSVATSMKPDEEIARPYACAQLACERLKKRLNLPAITSRPPCPPRIYKKLYNYLSSALPDATSSTRSDPQTPRKATTSAPASARNTPKTPLSGKKTPRTALKASETNGEAPEWVGPMIRALAKSFNYPASIPHVYTGVESIYPLLARMAAAASETPSKRPRRSTTNNYGDVSNTRTFSLVVVVFLLVFSRMRDVDVTPEQYNVWVNKAVGTVLTLPEAKGSVKEDVVPVVEETMGMAREEGWLQMQWFESVTPQGEGDEMEGVETTESVGNSGKNKGVRSGGSDYIGLGTMMQDATDYLGERQQEDYMVWKENILARVQEMEAGA
;
A
#
# COMPACT_ATOMS: atom_id res chain seq x y z
N MET A 1 20.65 1.04 40.84
CA MET A 1 21.47 0.12 40.03
C MET A 1 21.02 -0.05 38.57
N SER A 2 19.96 0.63 38.08
CA SER A 2 19.39 0.36 36.75
C SER A 2 20.05 1.11 35.59
N ARG A 3 20.48 2.37 35.81
CA ARG A 3 20.99 3.24 34.74
C ARG A 3 22.37 2.86 34.22
N ALA A 4 23.33 2.64 35.12
CA ALA A 4 24.69 2.23 34.74
C ALA A 4 24.70 0.91 33.95
N ASN A 5 23.86 -0.05 34.33
CA ASN A 5 23.74 -1.34 33.62
C ASN A 5 23.17 -1.19 32.20
N ILE A 6 22.27 -0.22 31.98
CA ILE A 6 21.72 0.09 30.66
C ILE A 6 22.77 0.80 29.80
N GLU A 7 23.49 1.77 30.35
CA GLU A 7 24.55 2.50 29.64
C GLU A 7 25.68 1.55 29.22
N GLN A 8 26.08 0.63 30.09
CA GLN A 8 27.06 -0.43 29.77
C GLN A 8 26.54 -1.37 28.67
N ALA A 9 25.26 -1.76 28.72
CA ALA A 9 24.65 -2.60 27.69
C ALA A 9 24.56 -1.89 26.33
N LEU A 10 24.16 -0.61 26.31
CA LEU A 10 24.09 0.20 25.10
C LEU A 10 25.47 0.39 24.45
N THR A 11 26.50 0.60 25.26
CA THR A 11 27.89 0.71 24.80
C THR A 11 28.35 -0.59 24.13
N GLY A 12 27.96 -1.76 24.65
CA GLY A 12 28.27 -3.06 24.05
C GLY A 12 27.44 -3.41 22.81
N LEU A 13 26.21 -2.90 22.71
CA LEU A 13 25.29 -3.13 21.59
C LEU A 13 25.58 -2.26 20.36
N VAL A 14 26.10 -1.05 20.60
CA VAL A 14 26.44 -0.09 19.53
C VAL A 14 27.88 0.42 19.68
N PRO A 15 28.91 -0.45 19.56
CA PRO A 15 30.31 -0.03 19.68
C PRO A 15 30.74 0.94 18.56
N ALA A 16 30.00 0.94 17.44
CA ALA A 16 30.27 1.78 16.28
C ALA A 16 29.75 3.22 16.42
N LEU A 17 29.00 3.56 17.48
CA LEU A 17 28.57 4.94 17.69
C LEU A 17 29.74 5.76 18.25
N SER A 18 30.39 6.53 17.38
CA SER A 18 31.48 7.42 17.77
C SER A 18 30.90 8.72 18.36
N GLY A 19 30.51 8.71 19.64
CA GLY A 19 29.98 9.90 20.34
C GLY A 19 29.30 9.60 21.67
N PRO A 20 28.93 10.63 22.46
CA PRO A 20 28.12 10.43 23.67
C PRO A 20 26.76 9.81 23.29
N LEU A 21 26.34 8.81 24.07
CA LEU A 21 25.05 8.13 23.84
C LEU A 21 23.90 9.14 23.89
N PRO A 22 22.99 9.16 22.88
CA PRO A 22 21.85 10.05 22.89
C PRO A 22 21.00 9.88 24.17
N PRO A 23 20.65 10.97 24.87
CA PRO A 23 19.90 10.88 26.13
C PRO A 23 18.51 10.26 25.93
N GLU A 24 17.89 10.48 24.77
CA GLU A 24 16.60 9.90 24.39
C GLU A 24 16.63 8.37 24.35
N LEU A 25 17.75 7.78 23.91
CA LEU A 25 17.92 6.32 23.86
C LEU A 25 18.02 5.72 25.27
N ILE A 26 18.75 6.41 26.16
CA ILE A 26 18.91 6.01 27.56
C ILE A 26 17.57 6.10 28.29
N GLU A 27 16.83 7.19 28.09
CA GLU A 27 15.54 7.42 28.73
C GLU A 27 14.49 6.39 28.28
N LEU A 28 14.43 6.08 26.98
CA LEU A 28 13.55 5.03 26.47
C LEU A 28 13.91 3.67 27.06
N ALA A 29 15.18 3.28 27.06
CA ALA A 29 15.62 2.02 27.65
C ALA A 29 15.30 1.91 29.15
N LEU A 30 15.41 3.01 29.91
CA LEU A 30 15.02 3.09 31.31
C LEU A 30 13.51 2.94 31.52
N SER A 31 12.71 3.55 30.66
CA SER A 31 11.25 3.43 30.68
C SER A 31 10.81 1.98 30.44
N LEU A 32 11.43 1.31 29.45
CA LEU A 32 11.18 -0.10 29.13
C LEU A 32 11.62 -1.03 30.26
N LEU A 33 12.76 -0.75 30.90
CA LEU A 33 13.21 -1.55 32.05
C LEU A 33 12.23 -1.41 33.22
N THR A 34 11.74 -0.21 33.49
CA THR A 34 10.76 0.03 34.56
C THR A 34 9.46 -0.72 34.27
N ARG A 35 8.94 -0.64 33.04
CA ARG A 35 7.75 -1.38 32.59
C ARG A 35 7.97 -2.90 32.58
N SER A 36 9.17 -3.37 32.24
CA SER A 36 9.50 -4.80 32.27
C SER A 36 9.41 -5.38 33.68
N ARG A 37 9.75 -4.60 34.72
CA ARG A 37 9.71 -5.05 36.11
C ARG A 37 8.28 -5.18 36.65
N SER A 38 7.34 -4.36 36.16
CA SER A 38 5.93 -4.46 36.54
C SER A 38 5.18 -5.54 35.76
N VAL A 39 5.53 -5.76 34.50
CA VAL A 39 4.87 -6.77 33.64
C VAL A 39 5.45 -8.17 33.82
N ALA A 40 6.76 -8.28 34.05
CA ALA A 40 7.48 -9.54 34.22
C ALA A 40 8.07 -9.63 35.64
N THR A 41 7.20 -9.84 36.62
CA THR A 41 7.57 -9.93 38.05
C THR A 41 8.20 -11.26 38.44
N SER A 42 7.98 -12.33 37.65
CA SER A 42 8.52 -13.67 37.88
C SER A 42 9.33 -14.14 36.66
N MET A 43 10.65 -13.98 36.72
CA MET A 43 11.60 -14.48 35.72
C MET A 43 12.69 -15.30 36.41
N LYS A 44 13.35 -16.19 35.67
CA LYS A 44 14.47 -16.95 36.23
C LYS A 44 15.64 -16.02 36.54
N PRO A 45 16.46 -16.30 37.57
CA PRO A 45 17.61 -15.45 37.91
C PRO A 45 18.55 -15.23 36.70
N ASP A 46 18.76 -16.26 35.87
CA ASP A 46 19.55 -16.18 34.63
C ASP A 46 18.96 -15.22 33.58
N GLU A 47 17.63 -15.07 33.57
CA GLU A 47 16.90 -14.15 32.69
C GLU A 47 16.87 -12.73 33.28
N GLU A 48 16.86 -12.59 34.60
CA GLU A 48 16.91 -11.28 35.27
C GLU A 48 18.22 -10.55 35.01
N ILE A 49 19.34 -11.27 34.95
CA ILE A 49 20.67 -10.71 34.64
C ILE A 49 20.68 -10.09 33.23
N ALA A 50 19.98 -10.70 32.27
CA ALA A 50 19.93 -10.24 30.88
C ALA A 50 18.80 -9.22 30.61
N ARG A 51 17.90 -8.97 31.57
CA ARG A 51 16.78 -8.02 31.43
C ARG A 51 17.20 -6.60 31.00
N PRO A 52 18.18 -5.93 31.65
CA PRO A 52 18.60 -4.59 31.21
C PRO A 52 19.18 -4.59 29.80
N TYR A 53 19.89 -5.66 29.42
CA TYR A 53 20.45 -5.82 28.08
C TYR A 53 19.36 -6.00 27.01
N ALA A 54 18.34 -6.80 27.30
CA ALA A 54 17.20 -7.00 26.40
C ALA A 54 16.39 -5.70 26.19
N CYS A 55 16.15 -4.92 27.25
CA CYS A 55 15.48 -3.62 27.15
C CYS A 55 16.31 -2.60 26.35
N ALA A 56 17.63 -2.61 26.51
CA ALA A 56 18.53 -1.77 25.73
C ALA A 56 18.54 -2.15 24.24
N GLN A 57 18.55 -3.44 23.91
CA GLN A 57 18.44 -3.91 22.52
C GLN A 57 17.08 -3.52 21.90
N LEU A 58 15.99 -3.71 22.64
CA LEU A 58 14.65 -3.33 22.18
C LEU A 58 14.54 -1.82 21.92
N ALA A 59 15.14 -0.99 22.77
CA ALA A 59 15.22 0.46 22.57
C ALA A 59 15.99 0.82 21.28
N CYS A 60 17.12 0.15 21.02
CA CYS A 60 17.91 0.34 19.81
C CYS A 60 17.12 -0.05 18.55
N GLU A 61 16.36 -1.15 18.58
CA GLU A 61 15.53 -1.58 17.44
C GLU A 61 14.42 -0.58 17.12
N ARG A 62 13.81 0.03 18.15
CA ARG A 62 12.73 1.02 18.00
C ARG A 62 13.21 2.35 17.44
N LEU A 63 14.35 2.83 17.93
CA LEU A 63 14.93 4.10 17.50
C LEU A 63 15.87 3.96 16.30
N LYS A 64 16.11 2.74 15.80
CA LYS A 64 17.00 2.46 14.66
C LYS A 64 16.77 3.37 13.46
N LYS A 65 15.50 3.55 13.07
CA LYS A 65 15.10 4.40 11.93
C LYS A 65 15.18 5.90 12.24
N ARG A 66 14.98 6.29 13.50
CA ARG A 66 14.94 7.71 13.90
C ARG A 66 16.34 8.28 14.15
N LEU A 67 17.25 7.48 14.67
CA LEU A 67 18.60 7.90 15.06
C LEU A 67 19.69 7.36 14.12
N ASN A 68 19.33 6.73 12.98
CA ASN A 68 20.27 6.13 12.02
C ASN A 68 21.36 5.25 12.68
N LEU A 69 20.95 4.43 13.65
CA LEU A 69 21.87 3.61 14.44
C LEU A 69 22.51 2.50 13.56
N PRO A 70 23.83 2.26 13.67
CA PRO A 70 24.52 1.21 12.92
C PRO A 70 24.05 -0.19 13.34
N ALA A 71 24.46 -1.21 12.58
CA ALA A 71 24.05 -2.59 12.81
C ALA A 71 24.36 -3.05 14.24
N ILE A 72 23.31 -3.46 14.95
CA ILE A 72 23.36 -3.85 16.36
C ILE A 72 24.05 -5.22 16.46
N THR A 73 25.16 -5.29 17.18
CA THR A 73 25.85 -6.55 17.48
C THR A 73 25.36 -7.08 18.81
N SER A 74 24.51 -8.11 18.79
CA SER A 74 24.01 -8.70 20.04
C SER A 74 25.02 -9.70 20.64
N ARG A 75 25.60 -9.35 21.79
CA ARG A 75 26.40 -10.25 22.64
C ARG A 75 25.80 -10.33 24.05
N PRO A 76 24.73 -11.12 24.23
CA PRO A 76 24.01 -11.17 25.50
C PRO A 76 24.86 -11.82 26.61
N PRO A 77 24.63 -11.44 27.89
CA PRO A 77 25.34 -12.01 29.04
C PRO A 77 24.88 -13.44 29.40
N CYS A 78 23.87 -13.97 28.71
CA CYS A 78 23.33 -15.29 28.94
C CYS A 78 23.35 -16.15 27.65
N PRO A 79 23.22 -17.49 27.76
CA PRO A 79 23.18 -18.37 26.61
C PRO A 79 22.13 -17.95 25.57
N PRO A 80 22.42 -18.07 24.25
CA PRO A 80 21.58 -17.50 23.20
C PRO A 80 20.15 -18.05 23.18
N ARG A 81 19.96 -19.30 23.63
CA ARG A 81 18.63 -19.92 23.76
C ARG A 81 17.76 -19.27 24.83
N ILE A 82 18.37 -18.88 25.95
CA ILE A 82 17.67 -18.22 27.07
C ILE A 82 17.40 -16.78 26.66
N TYR A 83 18.41 -16.10 26.10
CA TYR A 83 18.27 -14.73 25.60
C TYR A 83 17.14 -14.59 24.57
N LYS A 84 17.08 -15.48 23.58
CA LYS A 84 16.04 -15.43 22.54
C LYS A 84 14.63 -15.55 23.11
N LYS A 85 14.44 -16.40 24.13
CA LYS A 85 13.14 -16.54 24.82
C LYS A 85 12.78 -15.28 25.59
N LEU A 86 13.72 -14.76 26.37
CA LEU A 86 13.58 -13.52 27.13
C LEU A 86 13.25 -12.33 26.21
N TYR A 87 14.01 -12.17 25.12
CA TYR A 87 13.83 -11.09 24.16
C TYR A 87 12.44 -11.14 23.51
N ASN A 88 12.04 -12.31 23.00
CA ASN A 88 10.72 -12.49 22.38
C ASN A 88 9.57 -12.23 23.37
N TYR A 89 9.74 -12.62 24.64
CA TYR A 89 8.76 -12.37 25.68
C TYR A 89 8.64 -10.88 26.01
N LEU A 90 9.76 -10.18 26.18
CA LEU A 90 9.76 -8.74 26.46
C LEU A 90 9.30 -7.91 25.25
N SER A 91 9.61 -8.32 24.02
CA SER A 91 9.15 -7.64 22.82
C SER A 91 7.62 -7.72 22.64
N SER A 92 6.99 -8.84 23.01
CA SER A 92 5.54 -8.98 22.97
C SER A 92 4.84 -8.34 24.18
N ALA A 93 5.44 -8.43 25.36
CA ALA A 93 4.86 -7.91 26.59
C ALA A 93 4.94 -6.37 26.71
N LEU A 94 5.88 -5.74 26.00
CA LEU A 94 6.11 -4.29 26.08
C LEU A 94 5.85 -3.63 24.72
N PRO A 95 4.65 -3.66 24.11
CA PRO A 95 4.41 -3.05 22.80
C PRO A 95 4.75 -1.55 22.79
N ASP A 96 5.17 -1.03 21.64
CA ASP A 96 5.42 0.40 21.45
C ASP A 96 4.14 1.19 21.70
N ALA A 97 4.23 2.30 22.45
CA ALA A 97 3.07 3.17 22.69
C ALA A 97 2.46 3.67 21.36
N THR A 98 3.27 3.81 20.32
CA THR A 98 2.87 4.14 18.94
C THR A 98 2.28 2.97 18.14
N SER A 99 2.41 1.73 18.64
CA SER A 99 1.83 0.50 18.05
C SER A 99 0.54 0.03 18.75
N SER A 100 0.09 0.75 19.78
CA SER A 100 -1.01 0.34 20.67
C SER A 100 -2.42 0.39 20.06
N THR A 101 -2.59 0.58 18.75
CA THR A 101 -3.88 0.45 18.07
C THR A 101 -4.13 -0.93 17.47
N ARG A 102 -3.26 -1.93 17.68
CA ARG A 102 -3.50 -3.32 17.26
C ARG A 102 -3.08 -4.33 18.31
N SER A 103 -3.98 -4.65 19.23
CA SER A 103 -3.92 -5.92 19.97
C SER A 103 -5.33 -6.31 20.39
N ASP A 104 -6.06 -6.96 19.49
CA ASP A 104 -7.30 -7.67 19.84
C ASP A 104 -6.98 -8.93 20.70
N PRO A 105 -7.86 -9.30 21.64
CA PRO A 105 -7.59 -10.37 22.60
C PRO A 105 -7.65 -11.77 21.96
N GLN A 106 -6.54 -12.53 22.05
CA GLN A 106 -6.51 -13.95 21.69
C GLN A 106 -7.33 -14.81 22.66
N THR A 107 -8.27 -15.58 22.13
CA THR A 107 -8.96 -16.67 22.84
C THR A 107 -8.15 -17.99 22.78
N PRO A 108 -8.20 -18.84 23.81
CA PRO A 108 -7.33 -20.01 23.93
C PRO A 108 -7.83 -21.15 23.04
N ARG A 109 -7.01 -21.62 22.08
CA ARG A 109 -7.30 -22.82 21.30
C ARG A 109 -6.67 -24.06 21.93
N LYS A 110 -7.53 -25.05 22.12
CA LYS A 110 -7.30 -26.41 22.63
C LYS A 110 -6.35 -27.17 21.70
N ALA A 111 -5.36 -27.83 22.31
CA ALA A 111 -4.36 -28.65 21.62
C ALA A 111 -4.98 -29.90 20.98
N THR A 112 -4.61 -30.17 19.72
CA THR A 112 -4.75 -31.49 19.10
C THR A 112 -3.41 -31.96 18.55
N THR A 113 -3.17 -33.23 18.80
CA THR A 113 -1.93 -34.00 18.78
C THR A 113 -1.36 -34.23 17.38
N SER A 114 -0.03 -34.22 17.33
CA SER A 114 0.84 -34.57 16.21
C SER A 114 0.93 -36.09 15.98
N ALA A 115 1.04 -36.52 14.70
CA ALA A 115 1.65 -37.78 14.26
C ALA A 115 2.04 -37.68 12.76
N PRO A 116 3.00 -38.47 12.23
CA PRO A 116 4.17 -37.90 11.56
C PRO A 116 4.33 -38.20 10.06
N ALA A 117 5.39 -37.61 9.51
CA ALA A 117 5.83 -37.59 8.11
C ALA A 117 6.29 -38.94 7.54
N SER A 118 6.09 -39.13 6.23
CA SER A 118 7.07 -39.81 5.36
C SER A 118 6.87 -39.52 3.86
N ALA A 119 7.91 -38.92 3.27
CA ALA A 119 8.58 -39.23 2.00
C ALA A 119 7.82 -39.49 0.67
N ARG A 120 8.12 -38.60 -0.31
CA ARG A 120 8.82 -38.88 -1.59
C ARG A 120 8.03 -38.96 -2.92
N ASN A 121 8.34 -37.96 -3.76
CA ASN A 121 8.62 -37.93 -5.22
C ASN A 121 7.54 -38.00 -6.33
N THR A 122 7.66 -36.97 -7.18
CA THR A 122 7.42 -36.82 -8.63
C THR A 122 6.05 -36.36 -9.16
N PRO A 123 6.05 -35.42 -10.14
CA PRO A 123 4.85 -34.71 -10.56
C PRO A 123 4.22 -35.34 -11.80
N LYS A 124 2.89 -35.28 -11.88
CA LYS A 124 2.15 -35.38 -13.15
C LYS A 124 1.29 -34.13 -13.30
N THR A 125 1.56 -33.38 -14.37
CA THR A 125 0.71 -32.33 -14.91
C THR A 125 -0.71 -32.85 -15.13
N PRO A 126 -1.71 -32.00 -14.89
CA PRO A 126 -2.63 -31.73 -15.98
C PRO A 126 -2.86 -30.23 -16.20
N LEU A 127 -2.92 -29.88 -17.48
CA LEU A 127 -3.45 -28.65 -18.03
C LEU A 127 -4.87 -28.41 -17.50
N SER A 128 -5.06 -27.32 -16.76
CA SER A 128 -6.36 -26.67 -16.62
C SER A 128 -6.15 -25.24 -16.11
N GLY A 129 -6.76 -24.29 -16.82
CA GLY A 129 -6.54 -22.85 -16.69
C GLY A 129 -6.68 -22.36 -15.26
N LYS A 130 -5.59 -21.81 -14.71
CA LYS A 130 -5.59 -21.08 -13.46
C LYS A 130 -5.14 -19.65 -13.69
N LYS A 131 -6.03 -18.75 -13.28
CA LYS A 131 -5.79 -17.34 -13.00
C LYS A 131 -4.47 -17.20 -12.24
N THR A 132 -3.67 -16.23 -12.65
CA THR A 132 -2.42 -15.83 -11.99
C THR A 132 -2.64 -15.65 -10.49
N PRO A 133 -1.74 -16.15 -9.62
CA PRO A 133 -1.87 -15.93 -8.20
C PRO A 133 -1.59 -14.44 -7.94
N ARG A 134 -2.63 -13.70 -7.50
CA ARG A 134 -2.45 -12.39 -6.88
C ARG A 134 -1.49 -12.59 -5.71
N THR A 135 -0.38 -11.88 -5.78
CA THR A 135 0.63 -11.72 -4.74
C THR A 135 -0.04 -11.64 -3.37
N ALA A 136 0.44 -12.47 -2.43
CA ALA A 136 0.00 -12.55 -1.05
C ALA A 136 0.45 -11.32 -0.24
N LEU A 137 -0.02 -10.14 -0.66
CA LEU A 137 0.15 -8.84 -0.01
C LEU A 137 -1.20 -8.24 0.43
N LYS A 138 -2.26 -9.05 0.45
CA LYS A 138 -3.60 -8.64 0.89
C LYS A 138 -4.23 -9.71 1.78
N ALA A 139 -3.67 -9.86 2.96
CA ALA A 139 -4.27 -10.60 4.06
C ALA A 139 -3.91 -9.96 5.41
N SER A 140 -3.82 -8.62 5.42
CA SER A 140 -3.76 -7.82 6.63
C SER A 140 -5.04 -7.01 6.70
N GLU A 141 -5.99 -7.48 7.49
CA GLU A 141 -7.18 -6.75 7.97
C GLU A 141 -8.08 -6.11 6.89
N THR A 142 -8.92 -6.93 6.26
CA THR A 142 -10.12 -6.51 5.50
C THR A 142 -11.23 -6.00 6.44
N ASN A 143 -10.91 -5.09 7.35
CA ASN A 143 -11.86 -4.50 8.28
C ASN A 143 -12.06 -3.02 7.88
N GLY A 144 -12.98 -2.78 6.94
CA GLY A 144 -13.31 -1.43 6.45
C GLY A 144 -12.85 -1.11 5.03
N GLU A 145 -12.56 -2.11 4.21
CA GLU A 145 -12.24 -1.88 2.79
C GLU A 145 -13.51 -1.60 1.97
N ALA A 146 -13.41 -0.72 0.97
CA ALA A 146 -14.50 -0.43 0.05
C ALA A 146 -14.91 -1.69 -0.74
N PRO A 147 -16.18 -1.86 -1.12
CA PRO A 147 -16.64 -3.04 -1.86
C PRO A 147 -15.88 -3.27 -3.18
N GLU A 148 -15.69 -4.53 -3.56
CA GLU A 148 -14.90 -4.89 -4.75
C GLU A 148 -15.42 -4.28 -6.06
N TRP A 149 -16.72 -3.95 -6.12
CA TRP A 149 -17.35 -3.32 -7.29
C TRP A 149 -17.04 -1.83 -7.46
N VAL A 150 -16.47 -1.17 -6.44
CA VAL A 150 -16.08 0.24 -6.49
C VAL A 150 -15.02 0.49 -7.56
N GLY A 151 -14.03 -0.40 -7.69
CA GLY A 151 -12.98 -0.29 -8.71
C GLY A 151 -13.52 -0.25 -10.15
N PRO A 152 -14.35 -1.23 -10.58
CA PRO A 152 -15.07 -1.17 -11.85
C PRO A 152 -15.90 0.10 -12.06
N MET A 153 -16.57 0.60 -11.00
CA MET A 153 -17.36 1.83 -11.07
C MET A 153 -16.50 3.07 -11.36
N ILE A 154 -15.39 3.23 -10.65
CA ILE A 154 -14.44 4.33 -10.88
C ILE A 154 -13.95 4.33 -12.34
N ARG A 155 -13.63 3.14 -12.89
CA ARG A 155 -13.20 3.02 -14.29
C ARG A 155 -14.31 3.40 -15.27
N ALA A 156 -15.57 3.04 -14.97
CA ALA A 156 -16.72 3.42 -15.80
C ALA A 156 -16.95 4.94 -15.80
N LEU A 157 -16.82 5.59 -14.64
CA LEU A 157 -16.87 7.05 -14.50
C LEU A 157 -15.73 7.74 -15.25
N ALA A 158 -14.49 7.32 -15.03
CA ALA A 158 -13.34 7.89 -15.74
C ALA A 158 -13.47 7.75 -17.27
N LYS A 159 -14.06 6.65 -17.75
CA LYS A 159 -14.36 6.46 -19.17
C LYS A 159 -15.47 7.40 -19.67
N SER A 160 -16.53 7.63 -18.90
CA SER A 160 -17.63 8.50 -19.33
C SER A 160 -17.24 9.98 -19.41
N PHE A 161 -16.26 10.39 -18.62
CA PHE A 161 -15.69 11.75 -18.61
C PHE A 161 -14.42 11.89 -19.47
N ASN A 162 -13.98 10.83 -20.16
CA ASN A 162 -12.74 10.77 -20.96
C ASN A 162 -11.50 11.21 -20.17
N TYR A 163 -11.39 10.79 -18.92
CA TYR A 163 -10.32 11.24 -18.03
C TYR A 163 -9.72 10.08 -17.21
N PRO A 164 -9.00 9.15 -17.85
CA PRO A 164 -8.48 7.94 -17.21
C PRO A 164 -7.39 8.21 -16.17
N ALA A 165 -6.67 9.33 -16.28
CA ALA A 165 -5.65 9.73 -15.31
C ALA A 165 -6.22 9.96 -13.90
N SER A 166 -7.52 10.23 -13.76
CA SER A 166 -8.19 10.37 -12.45
C SER A 166 -8.31 9.06 -11.67
N ILE A 167 -8.27 7.90 -12.33
CA ILE A 167 -8.56 6.59 -11.71
C ILE A 167 -7.74 6.34 -10.43
N PRO A 168 -6.39 6.46 -10.43
CA PRO A 168 -5.59 6.22 -9.23
C PRO A 168 -5.95 7.18 -8.09
N HIS A 169 -6.11 8.48 -8.36
CA HIS A 169 -6.44 9.50 -7.35
C HIS A 169 -7.82 9.28 -6.74
N VAL A 170 -8.80 8.89 -7.56
CA VAL A 170 -10.16 8.58 -7.09
C VAL A 170 -10.15 7.31 -6.24
N TYR A 171 -9.39 6.30 -6.64
CA TYR A 171 -9.26 5.07 -5.87
C TYR A 171 -8.65 5.32 -4.49
N THR A 172 -7.57 6.10 -4.42
CA THR A 172 -6.94 6.48 -3.15
C THR A 172 -7.86 7.33 -2.27
N GLY A 173 -8.63 8.25 -2.87
CA GLY A 173 -9.61 9.04 -2.14
C GLY A 173 -10.71 8.18 -1.52
N VAL A 174 -11.29 7.26 -2.30
CA VAL A 174 -12.34 6.37 -1.81
C VAL A 174 -11.82 5.41 -0.73
N GLU A 175 -10.63 4.83 -0.88
CA GLU A 175 -10.03 3.98 0.15
C GLU A 175 -9.73 4.74 1.44
N SER A 176 -9.39 6.03 1.37
CA SER A 176 -9.12 6.84 2.56
C SER A 176 -10.38 7.27 3.30
N ILE A 177 -11.46 7.58 2.57
CA ILE A 177 -12.70 8.14 3.13
C ILE A 177 -13.70 7.06 3.54
N TYR A 178 -13.75 5.92 2.83
CA TYR A 178 -14.71 4.86 3.11
C TYR A 178 -14.67 4.35 4.58
N PRO A 179 -13.48 4.11 5.19
CA PRO A 179 -13.39 3.72 6.59
C PRO A 179 -13.86 4.81 7.58
N LEU A 180 -13.79 6.10 7.20
CA LEU A 180 -14.33 7.19 8.01
C LEU A 180 -15.86 7.15 8.00
N LEU A 181 -16.47 6.99 6.82
CA LEU A 181 -17.92 6.86 6.70
C LEU A 181 -18.45 5.62 7.42
N ALA A 182 -17.76 4.48 7.34
CA ALA A 182 -18.15 3.27 8.06
C ALA A 182 -18.12 3.46 9.58
N ARG A 183 -17.14 4.20 10.10
CA ARG A 183 -17.07 4.56 11.53
C ARG A 183 -18.17 5.53 11.95
N MET A 184 -18.48 6.54 11.14
CA MET A 184 -19.58 7.47 11.41
C MET A 184 -20.94 6.76 11.41
N ALA A 185 -21.16 5.85 10.46
CA ALA A 185 -22.37 5.03 10.40
C ALA A 185 -22.52 4.12 11.64
N ALA A 186 -21.42 3.52 12.09
CA ALA A 186 -21.40 2.72 13.32
C ALA A 186 -21.74 3.58 14.55
N ALA A 187 -21.12 4.75 14.71
CA ALA A 187 -21.36 5.64 15.84
C ALA A 187 -22.81 6.16 15.90
N ALA A 188 -23.42 6.46 14.74
CA ALA A 188 -24.83 6.86 14.67
C ALA A 188 -25.78 5.75 15.17
N SER A 189 -25.44 4.48 14.92
CA SER A 189 -26.24 3.32 15.33
C SER A 189 -26.18 3.00 16.82
N GLU A 190 -25.19 3.52 17.56
CA GLU A 190 -24.98 3.27 19.00
C GLU A 190 -25.73 4.25 19.93
N THR A 191 -26.47 5.21 19.38
CA THR A 191 -27.32 6.09 20.21
C THR A 191 -28.35 5.26 21.01
N PRO A 192 -28.48 5.47 22.34
CA PRO A 192 -29.14 4.51 23.24
C PRO A 192 -30.66 4.58 23.14
N SER A 193 -31.24 4.06 22.06
CA SER A 193 -32.67 3.85 21.93
C SER A 193 -33.02 2.39 22.27
N LYS A 194 -33.45 2.20 23.52
CA LYS A 194 -34.18 1.07 24.12
C LYS A 194 -34.10 -0.31 23.44
N ARG A 195 -33.47 -1.23 24.20
CA ARG A 195 -33.59 -2.71 24.23
C ARG A 195 -32.49 -3.47 23.45
N PRO A 196 -31.54 -4.14 24.16
CA PRO A 196 -30.48 -4.87 23.51
C PRO A 196 -31.02 -6.21 22.98
N ARG A 197 -31.19 -6.32 21.67
CA ARG A 197 -31.32 -7.62 21.00
C ARG A 197 -29.90 -8.12 20.75
N ARG A 198 -29.54 -9.22 21.42
CA ARG A 198 -28.26 -9.91 21.28
C ARG A 198 -28.05 -10.30 19.81
N SER A 199 -27.27 -9.51 19.08
CA SER A 199 -26.75 -9.81 17.75
C SER A 199 -25.25 -9.98 17.88
N THR A 200 -24.76 -11.20 17.67
CA THR A 200 -23.35 -11.60 17.77
C THR A 200 -22.63 -11.47 16.43
N THR A 201 -22.68 -10.29 15.82
CA THR A 201 -21.84 -9.94 14.67
C THR A 201 -21.24 -8.56 14.94
N ASN A 202 -19.91 -8.45 14.88
CA ASN A 202 -19.21 -7.17 14.77
C ASN A 202 -19.61 -6.52 13.44
N ASN A 203 -20.79 -5.90 13.39
CA ASN A 203 -21.18 -5.06 12.26
C ASN A 203 -20.49 -3.72 12.46
N TYR A 204 -19.42 -3.48 11.71
CA TYR A 204 -19.17 -2.12 11.21
C TYR A 204 -20.49 -1.61 10.61
N GLY A 205 -20.85 -0.35 10.82
CA GLY A 205 -22.06 0.23 10.25
C GLY A 205 -22.04 -0.01 8.75
N ASP A 206 -22.98 -0.82 8.25
CA ASP A 206 -23.06 -1.15 6.83
C ASP A 206 -23.34 0.16 6.08
N VAL A 207 -22.32 0.68 5.38
CA VAL A 207 -22.47 1.91 4.60
C VAL A 207 -23.40 1.58 3.45
N SER A 208 -24.58 2.21 3.42
CA SER A 208 -25.58 1.92 2.40
C SER A 208 -24.99 2.04 0.98
N ASN A 209 -25.45 1.20 0.05
CA ASN A 209 -24.99 1.26 -1.34
C ASN A 209 -25.16 2.66 -1.93
N THR A 210 -26.29 3.32 -1.65
CA THR A 210 -26.55 4.72 -2.04
C THR A 210 -25.45 5.66 -1.53
N ARG A 211 -25.06 5.55 -0.25
CA ARG A 211 -23.97 6.36 0.32
C ARG A 211 -22.62 6.06 -0.30
N THR A 212 -22.36 4.79 -0.62
CA THR A 212 -21.13 4.38 -1.31
C THR A 212 -21.09 4.92 -2.74
N PHE A 213 -22.20 4.89 -3.48
CA PHE A 213 -22.33 5.51 -4.80
C PHE A 213 -22.07 7.02 -4.74
N SER A 214 -22.69 7.69 -3.78
CA SER A 214 -22.50 9.13 -3.56
C SER A 214 -21.05 9.47 -3.23
N LEU A 215 -20.38 8.68 -2.38
CA LEU A 215 -18.96 8.84 -2.10
C LEU A 215 -18.11 8.77 -3.38
N VAL A 216 -18.30 7.73 -4.19
CA VAL A 216 -17.53 7.54 -5.43
C VAL A 216 -17.75 8.71 -6.39
N VAL A 217 -19.00 9.19 -6.52
CA VAL A 217 -19.34 10.35 -7.37
C VAL A 217 -18.67 11.63 -6.85
N VAL A 218 -18.78 11.93 -5.55
CA VAL A 218 -18.20 13.14 -4.95
C VAL A 218 -16.69 13.15 -5.08
N VAL A 219 -16.01 12.06 -4.71
CA VAL A 219 -14.54 11.95 -4.82
C VAL A 219 -14.12 12.08 -6.29
N PHE A 220 -14.83 11.44 -7.22
CA PHE A 220 -14.56 11.59 -8.65
C PHE A 220 -14.66 13.04 -9.11
N LEU A 221 -15.73 13.76 -8.75
CA LEU A 221 -15.95 15.14 -9.17
C LEU A 221 -14.92 16.10 -8.57
N LEU A 222 -14.51 15.90 -7.32
CA LEU A 222 -13.46 16.69 -6.67
C LEU A 222 -12.11 16.52 -7.37
N VAL A 223 -11.73 15.28 -7.67
CA VAL A 223 -10.48 15.00 -8.41
C VAL A 223 -10.57 15.58 -9.82
N PHE A 224 -11.70 15.39 -10.49
CA PHE A 224 -11.91 15.87 -11.85
C PHE A 224 -11.87 17.40 -11.97
N SER A 225 -12.50 18.13 -11.04
CA SER A 225 -12.44 19.59 -11.02
C SER A 225 -11.02 20.08 -10.73
N ARG A 226 -10.32 19.42 -9.80
CA ARG A 226 -8.93 19.76 -9.43
C ARG A 226 -7.95 19.53 -10.57
N MET A 227 -8.08 18.42 -11.28
CA MET A 227 -7.18 18.09 -12.40
C MET A 227 -7.42 18.94 -13.65
N ARG A 228 -8.65 19.44 -13.84
CA ARG A 228 -9.00 20.34 -14.95
C ARG A 228 -8.68 21.81 -14.70
N ASP A 229 -8.45 22.19 -13.44
CA ASP A 229 -8.20 23.58 -13.04
C ASP A 229 -9.26 24.58 -13.54
N VAL A 230 -10.52 24.14 -13.56
CA VAL A 230 -11.66 24.96 -13.99
C VAL A 230 -12.52 25.33 -12.80
N ASP A 231 -12.80 26.62 -12.64
CA ASP A 231 -13.82 27.12 -11.71
C ASP A 231 -15.22 26.66 -12.17
N VAL A 232 -15.78 25.69 -11.44
CA VAL A 232 -17.02 25.02 -11.80
C VAL A 232 -18.22 25.90 -11.41
N THR A 233 -19.02 26.31 -12.40
CA THR A 233 -20.29 27.01 -12.10
C THR A 233 -21.33 26.03 -11.53
N PRO A 234 -22.32 26.49 -10.74
CA PRO A 234 -23.35 25.61 -10.18
C PRO A 234 -24.13 24.83 -11.24
N GLU A 235 -24.39 25.44 -12.40
CA GLU A 235 -25.06 24.78 -13.52
C GLU A 235 -24.20 23.67 -14.13
N GLN A 236 -22.91 23.92 -14.34
CA GLN A 236 -21.97 22.91 -14.83
C GLN A 236 -21.80 21.76 -13.83
N TYR A 237 -21.74 22.08 -12.54
CA TYR A 237 -21.70 21.08 -11.47
C TYR A 237 -22.92 20.15 -11.54
N ASN A 238 -24.13 20.70 -11.69
CA ASN A 238 -25.35 19.90 -11.83
C ASN A 238 -25.32 19.01 -13.07
N VAL A 239 -24.81 19.50 -14.21
CA VAL A 239 -24.65 18.67 -15.42
C VAL A 239 -23.68 17.51 -15.15
N TRP A 240 -22.57 17.76 -14.45
CA TRP A 240 -21.59 16.72 -14.13
C TRP A 240 -22.13 15.70 -13.13
N VAL A 241 -22.83 16.14 -12.08
CA VAL A 241 -23.50 15.24 -11.13
C VAL A 241 -24.51 14.36 -11.85
N ASN A 242 -25.37 14.94 -12.69
CA ASN A 242 -26.37 14.20 -13.45
C ASN A 242 -25.73 13.15 -14.38
N LYS A 243 -24.63 13.51 -15.04
CA LYS A 243 -23.87 12.59 -15.90
C LYS A 243 -23.21 11.47 -15.08
N ALA A 244 -22.57 11.81 -13.97
CA ALA A 244 -21.90 10.85 -13.09
C ALA A 244 -22.90 9.85 -12.48
N VAL A 245 -23.99 10.35 -11.89
CA VAL A 245 -25.06 9.51 -11.34
C VAL A 245 -25.69 8.64 -12.44
N GLY A 246 -25.97 9.21 -13.61
CA GLY A 246 -26.45 8.44 -14.77
C GLY A 246 -25.52 7.28 -15.13
N THR A 247 -24.20 7.50 -15.09
CA THR A 247 -23.24 6.42 -15.38
C THR A 247 -23.15 5.38 -14.27
N VAL A 248 -23.26 5.78 -13.00
CA VAL A 248 -23.28 4.84 -11.86
C VAL A 248 -24.52 3.94 -11.92
N LEU A 249 -25.67 4.49 -12.26
CA LEU A 249 -26.93 3.74 -12.34
C LEU A 249 -27.00 2.74 -13.51
N THR A 250 -26.11 2.84 -14.50
CA THR A 250 -26.02 1.83 -15.56
C THR A 250 -25.32 0.55 -15.13
N LEU A 251 -24.66 0.55 -13.95
CA LEU A 251 -23.92 -0.60 -13.44
C LEU A 251 -24.86 -1.64 -12.78
N PRO A 252 -24.50 -2.94 -12.82
CA PRO A 252 -25.31 -4.00 -12.24
C PRO A 252 -25.61 -3.85 -10.74
N GLU A 253 -24.71 -3.21 -10.00
CA GLU A 253 -24.81 -3.03 -8.55
C GLU A 253 -25.84 -1.96 -8.16
N ALA A 254 -26.19 -1.06 -9.08
CA ALA A 254 -27.19 -0.02 -8.87
C ALA A 254 -28.61 -0.48 -9.25
N LYS A 255 -28.83 -1.77 -9.52
CA LYS A 255 -30.15 -2.35 -9.78
C LYS A 255 -31.05 -2.17 -8.56
N GLY A 256 -31.92 -1.17 -8.62
CA GLY A 256 -32.87 -0.84 -7.55
C GLY A 256 -32.69 0.55 -6.95
N SER A 257 -31.62 1.29 -7.32
CA SER A 257 -31.45 2.69 -6.94
C SER A 257 -32.02 3.61 -8.01
N VAL A 258 -32.84 4.58 -7.61
CA VAL A 258 -33.35 5.61 -8.54
C VAL A 258 -32.44 6.83 -8.46
N LYS A 259 -32.33 7.56 -9.57
CA LYS A 259 -31.58 8.83 -9.64
C LYS A 259 -32.02 9.82 -8.57
N GLU A 260 -33.31 9.88 -8.30
CA GLU A 260 -33.94 10.75 -7.31
C GLU A 260 -33.47 10.46 -5.88
N ASP A 261 -33.06 9.23 -5.58
CA ASP A 261 -32.56 8.84 -4.25
C ASP A 261 -31.06 9.16 -4.10
N VAL A 262 -30.28 9.06 -5.19
CA VAL A 262 -28.82 9.18 -5.14
C VAL A 262 -28.37 10.64 -5.14
N VAL A 263 -29.03 11.50 -5.93
CA VAL A 263 -28.68 12.93 -6.04
C VAL A 263 -28.69 13.67 -4.69
N PRO A 264 -29.74 13.58 -3.85
CA PRO A 264 -29.72 14.28 -2.55
C PRO A 264 -28.60 13.78 -1.63
N VAL A 265 -28.31 12.47 -1.67
CA VAL A 265 -27.20 11.89 -0.89
C VAL A 265 -25.84 12.34 -1.44
N VAL A 266 -25.71 12.59 -2.75
CA VAL A 266 -24.51 13.21 -3.33
C VAL A 266 -24.31 14.63 -2.80
N GLU A 267 -25.37 15.44 -2.74
CA GLU A 267 -25.30 16.80 -2.21
C GLU A 267 -24.94 16.82 -0.72
N GLU A 268 -25.56 15.96 0.08
CA GLU A 268 -25.20 15.78 1.50
C GLU A 268 -23.74 15.35 1.65
N THR A 269 -23.29 14.40 0.82
CA THR A 269 -21.90 13.90 0.85
C THR A 269 -20.90 14.98 0.43
N MET A 270 -21.26 15.86 -0.49
CA MET A 270 -20.45 17.02 -0.84
C MET A 270 -20.39 18.05 0.29
N GLY A 271 -21.48 18.24 1.04
CA GLY A 271 -21.50 19.05 2.26
C GLY A 271 -20.52 18.52 3.31
N MET A 272 -20.60 17.22 3.61
CA MET A 272 -19.67 16.56 4.52
C MET A 272 -18.21 16.70 4.09
N ALA A 273 -17.92 16.60 2.78
CA ALA A 273 -16.54 16.74 2.29
C ALA A 273 -15.92 18.09 2.66
N ARG A 274 -16.74 19.15 2.79
CA ARG A 274 -16.31 20.48 3.20
C ARG A 274 -16.17 20.60 4.72
N GLU A 275 -17.10 20.04 5.47
CA GLU A 275 -17.14 20.11 6.93
C GLU A 275 -16.06 19.25 7.60
N GLU A 276 -15.88 18.03 7.11
CA GLU A 276 -14.93 17.04 7.63
C GLU A 276 -13.51 17.22 7.06
N GLY A 277 -13.30 18.28 6.27
CA GLY A 277 -11.98 18.66 5.75
C GLY A 277 -11.34 17.65 4.78
N TRP A 278 -12.13 17.02 3.91
CA TRP A 278 -11.60 16.02 2.97
C TRP A 278 -10.62 16.62 1.97
N LEU A 279 -10.78 17.91 1.66
CA LEU A 279 -9.90 18.65 0.74
C LEU A 279 -8.52 18.94 1.33
N GLN A 280 -8.37 18.86 2.66
CA GLN A 280 -7.12 19.06 3.39
C GLN A 280 -6.41 17.73 3.69
N MET A 281 -6.95 16.61 3.19
CA MET A 281 -6.30 15.32 3.34
C MET A 281 -5.19 15.17 2.30
N GLN A 282 -4.11 14.50 2.72
CA GLN A 282 -2.92 14.26 1.88
C GLN A 282 -3.24 13.59 0.53
N TRP A 283 -4.29 12.76 0.47
CA TRP A 283 -4.71 12.13 -0.78
C TRP A 283 -5.18 13.16 -1.81
N PHE A 284 -5.85 14.24 -1.39
CA PHE A 284 -6.36 15.27 -2.29
C PHE A 284 -5.29 16.33 -2.61
N GLU A 285 -4.44 16.66 -1.65
CA GLU A 285 -3.29 17.57 -1.88
C GLU A 285 -2.33 17.02 -2.95
N SER A 286 -2.22 15.70 -3.07
CA SER A 286 -1.43 15.03 -4.10
C SER A 286 -2.00 15.17 -5.52
N VAL A 287 -3.25 15.64 -5.66
CA VAL A 287 -3.90 15.83 -6.95
C VAL A 287 -3.50 17.19 -7.50
N THR A 288 -2.58 17.17 -8.45
CA THR A 288 -2.16 18.37 -9.18
C THR A 288 -3.02 18.57 -10.44
N PRO A 289 -3.26 19.82 -10.85
CA PRO A 289 -3.71 20.13 -12.19
C PRO A 289 -2.81 19.40 -13.20
N GLN A 290 -3.41 18.85 -14.25
CA GLN A 290 -2.61 18.36 -15.36
C GLN A 290 -2.07 19.58 -16.10
N GLY A 291 -0.91 20.08 -15.63
CA GLY A 291 -0.20 21.18 -16.26
C GLY A 291 0.19 20.83 -17.69
N GLU A 292 0.21 21.85 -18.53
CA GLU A 292 0.64 21.95 -19.93
C GLU A 292 2.14 21.59 -20.11
N GLY A 293 2.56 20.42 -19.62
CA GLY A 293 3.97 20.01 -19.55
C GLY A 293 4.18 18.50 -19.47
N ASP A 294 3.16 17.73 -19.86
CA ASP A 294 3.32 16.30 -20.21
C ASP A 294 3.36 16.14 -21.75
N GLU A 295 3.66 17.23 -22.46
CA GLU A 295 4.38 17.13 -23.73
C GLU A 295 5.81 16.73 -23.36
N MET A 296 6.12 15.45 -23.56
CA MET A 296 7.49 15.00 -23.71
C MET A 296 8.23 16.01 -24.59
N GLU A 297 9.32 16.55 -24.06
CA GLU A 297 10.36 17.28 -24.78
C GLU A 297 10.90 16.34 -25.88
N GLY A 298 10.18 16.31 -27.00
CA GLY A 298 10.57 15.66 -28.22
C GLY A 298 11.72 16.47 -28.78
N VAL A 299 12.91 15.86 -28.79
CA VAL A 299 14.11 16.37 -29.44
C VAL A 299 13.74 16.93 -30.82
N GLU A 300 13.92 18.23 -30.99
CA GLU A 300 13.77 18.90 -32.29
C GLU A 300 14.75 18.29 -33.29
N THR A 301 14.23 17.71 -34.37
CA THR A 301 14.95 17.64 -35.64
C THR A 301 14.03 18.03 -36.77
N THR A 302 14.52 19.01 -37.52
CA THR A 302 13.93 19.75 -38.62
C THR A 302 13.49 18.91 -39.82
N GLU A 303 12.29 19.21 -40.31
CA GLU A 303 11.72 19.08 -41.66
C GLU A 303 12.26 18.02 -42.66
N SER A 304 11.41 17.04 -43.03
CA SER A 304 11.04 16.82 -44.45
C SER A 304 9.81 15.92 -44.62
N VAL A 305 9.11 16.16 -45.73
CA VAL A 305 7.76 15.75 -46.13
C VAL A 305 7.59 14.24 -46.40
N GLY A 306 6.44 13.63 -46.03
CA GLY A 306 6.00 12.37 -46.65
C GLY A 306 5.05 11.42 -45.89
N ASN A 307 3.77 11.79 -45.80
CA ASN A 307 2.54 10.96 -45.85
C ASN A 307 2.48 9.50 -45.31
N SER A 308 1.42 9.26 -44.51
CA SER A 308 0.65 8.01 -44.28
C SER A 308 1.13 6.94 -43.28
N GLY A 309 0.42 6.87 -42.13
CA GLY A 309 -0.34 5.66 -41.77
C GLY A 309 0.15 4.73 -40.64
N LYS A 310 -0.66 4.67 -39.57
CA LYS A 310 -0.92 3.55 -38.63
C LYS A 310 0.04 3.27 -37.45
N ASN A 311 -0.50 3.53 -36.25
CA ASN A 311 -0.55 2.69 -35.05
C ASN A 311 0.57 1.65 -34.82
N LYS A 312 1.37 1.86 -33.77
CA LYS A 312 1.42 0.99 -32.57
C LYS A 312 2.39 1.53 -31.52
N GLY A 313 1.86 1.82 -30.33
CA GLY A 313 2.66 2.21 -29.17
C GLY A 313 3.55 1.08 -28.66
N VAL A 314 4.78 1.44 -28.30
CA VAL A 314 5.67 0.61 -27.48
C VAL A 314 5.79 1.26 -26.12
N ARG A 315 5.41 0.46 -25.11
CA ARG A 315 5.49 0.74 -23.69
C ARG A 315 6.97 0.78 -23.28
N SER A 316 7.48 1.95 -22.91
CA SER A 316 8.62 2.01 -21.99
C SER A 316 8.06 2.19 -20.59
N GLY A 317 7.99 1.09 -19.86
CA GLY A 317 7.65 1.03 -18.45
C GLY A 317 8.64 0.09 -17.81
N GLY A 318 9.85 0.59 -17.61
CA GLY A 318 10.85 -0.01 -16.73
C GLY A 318 10.23 -0.11 -15.34
N SER A 319 9.71 -1.29 -15.03
CA SER A 319 9.28 -1.62 -13.68
C SER A 319 10.51 -2.07 -12.92
N ASP A 320 10.94 -1.25 -11.97
CA ASP A 320 11.87 -1.58 -10.89
C ASP A 320 11.28 -2.68 -9.98
N TYR A 321 11.12 -3.90 -10.51
CA TYR A 321 10.90 -5.10 -9.70
C TYR A 321 12.25 -5.55 -9.12
N ILE A 322 12.69 -4.82 -8.11
CA ILE A 322 13.70 -5.26 -7.16
C ILE A 322 13.15 -6.49 -6.44
N GLY A 323 13.76 -7.66 -6.68
CA GLY A 323 13.75 -8.77 -5.74
C GLY A 323 13.02 -10.03 -6.17
N LEU A 324 13.56 -10.75 -7.17
CA LEU A 324 13.37 -12.21 -7.24
C LEU A 324 14.57 -12.91 -7.91
N GLY A 325 15.61 -13.19 -7.11
CA GLY A 325 16.43 -14.42 -7.13
C GLY A 325 16.92 -15.00 -8.47
N THR A 326 17.00 -14.21 -9.54
CA THR A 326 17.60 -14.59 -10.82
C THR A 326 18.65 -13.54 -11.11
N MET A 327 19.90 -14.01 -11.21
CA MET A 327 21.07 -13.29 -11.70
C MET A 327 20.65 -12.22 -12.72
N MET A 328 20.96 -10.94 -12.46
CA MET A 328 20.71 -9.87 -13.42
C MET A 328 21.31 -10.29 -14.75
N GLN A 329 20.45 -10.69 -15.68
CA GLN A 329 20.83 -10.82 -17.07
C GLN A 329 20.79 -9.40 -17.60
N ASP A 330 21.94 -8.85 -17.97
CA ASP A 330 22.00 -7.59 -18.69
C ASP A 330 20.98 -7.67 -19.84
N ALA A 331 20.06 -6.72 -19.89
CA ALA A 331 19.08 -6.66 -20.95
C ALA A 331 19.86 -6.64 -22.27
N THR A 332 19.72 -7.71 -23.06
CA THR A 332 20.45 -7.82 -24.32
C THR A 332 19.97 -6.70 -25.21
N ASP A 333 20.83 -5.71 -25.43
CA ASP A 333 20.50 -4.55 -26.23
C ASP A 333 20.53 -4.93 -27.71
N TYR A 334 19.35 -5.31 -28.22
CA TYR A 334 19.17 -5.65 -29.63
C TYR A 334 19.11 -4.43 -30.55
N LEU A 335 19.04 -3.21 -29.98
CA LEU A 335 18.85 -1.97 -30.72
C LEU A 335 19.98 -0.96 -30.46
N GLY A 336 21.04 -1.36 -29.75
CA GLY A 336 22.21 -0.53 -29.52
C GLY A 336 22.91 -0.16 -30.83
N GLU A 337 23.53 1.01 -30.85
CA GLU A 337 24.20 1.59 -32.02
C GLU A 337 25.14 0.59 -32.70
N ARG A 338 25.94 -0.16 -31.91
CA ARG A 338 26.82 -1.22 -32.40
C ARG A 338 26.09 -2.36 -33.12
N GLN A 339 24.94 -2.79 -32.61
CA GLN A 339 24.16 -3.87 -33.24
C GLN A 339 23.45 -3.40 -34.50
N GLN A 340 23.07 -2.12 -34.56
CA GLN A 340 22.52 -1.51 -35.77
C GLN A 340 23.59 -1.41 -36.86
N GLU A 341 24.82 -1.04 -36.51
CA GLU A 341 25.96 -1.05 -37.43
C GLU A 341 26.25 -2.46 -37.96
N ASP A 342 26.34 -3.46 -37.07
CA ASP A 342 26.55 -4.86 -37.45
C ASP A 342 25.42 -5.39 -38.35
N TYR A 343 24.17 -4.99 -38.07
CA TYR A 343 23.02 -5.33 -38.91
C TYR A 343 23.09 -4.68 -40.30
N MET A 344 23.54 -3.43 -40.40
CA MET A 344 23.67 -2.73 -41.69
C MET A 344 24.72 -3.41 -42.56
N VAL A 345 25.89 -3.76 -41.98
CA VAL A 345 26.95 -4.50 -42.68
C VAL A 345 26.44 -5.87 -43.14
N TRP A 346 25.73 -6.59 -42.28
CA TRP A 346 25.13 -7.88 -42.63
C TRP A 346 24.10 -7.73 -43.76
N LYS A 347 23.22 -6.73 -43.68
CA LYS A 347 22.18 -6.46 -44.68
C LYS A 347 22.78 -6.15 -46.04
N GLU A 348 23.83 -5.32 -46.11
CA GLU A 348 24.52 -5.01 -47.35
C GLU A 348 25.11 -6.27 -48.00
N ASN A 349 25.74 -7.13 -47.20
CA ASN A 349 26.31 -8.39 -47.68
C ASN A 349 25.23 -9.34 -48.24
N ILE A 350 24.10 -9.47 -47.53
CA ILE A 350 22.98 -10.29 -48.00
C ILE A 350 22.37 -9.73 -49.29
N LEU A 351 22.16 -8.41 -49.39
CA LEU A 351 21.62 -7.79 -50.60
C LEU A 351 22.56 -7.97 -51.79
N ALA A 352 23.87 -7.81 -51.60
CA ALA A 352 24.86 -8.07 -52.64
C ALA A 352 24.80 -9.52 -53.13
N ARG A 353 24.63 -10.48 -52.21
CA ARG A 353 24.52 -11.90 -52.56
C ARG A 353 23.21 -12.24 -53.27
N VAL A 354 22.11 -11.57 -52.92
CA VAL A 354 20.84 -11.68 -53.65
C VAL A 354 20.99 -11.14 -55.07
N GLN A 355 21.63 -9.98 -55.23
CA GLN A 355 21.85 -9.38 -56.54
C GLN A 355 22.75 -10.24 -57.44
N GLU A 356 23.77 -10.90 -56.87
CA GLU A 356 24.60 -11.86 -57.59
C GLU A 356 23.79 -13.07 -58.09
N MET A 357 22.88 -13.59 -57.26
CA MET A 357 21.98 -14.67 -57.67
C MET A 357 20.96 -14.23 -58.72
N GLU A 358 20.45 -13.00 -58.64
CA GLU A 358 19.52 -12.44 -59.62
C GLU A 358 20.19 -12.11 -60.96
N ALA A 359 21.47 -11.71 -60.96
CA ALA A 359 22.23 -11.47 -62.18
C ALA A 359 22.79 -12.74 -62.83
N GLY A 360 22.83 -13.85 -62.08
CA GLY A 360 23.25 -15.18 -62.55
C GLY A 360 22.12 -16.09 -63.05
N ALA A 361 20.86 -15.59 -63.06
CA ALA A 361 19.68 -16.24 -63.63
C ALA A 361 19.21 -15.48 -64.88
#